data_AF-A0A180GSG0-F1
#
_entry.id   AF-A0A180GSG0-F1
#
_cell.length_a   1.000
_cell.length_b   1.000
_cell.length_c   1.000
_cell.angle_alpha   90.00
_cell.angle_beta   90.00
_cell.angle_gamma   90.00
#
_symmetry.space_group_name_H-M   'P 1'
#
loop_
_entity.id
_entity.type
_entity.pdbx_description
1 polymer ?
#
loop_
_entity_poly.entity_id
_entity_poly.type
_entity_poly.pdbx_seq_one_letter_code
_entity_poly.pdbx_strand_id
1 'polypeptide(L)'
;MCKLSVRMKKFKQTSTFVREFLHRDSLGEETAVRPRVWAQTCSRCHKLVKTALSKSFNQFTIKGKKWGLKDPISNRFICDAKRDPAVKEKMKQLEAEKSTRMCSPILRLKDFDGVHDTPVEVLHVVLLGAVKYLARDLVAGVSDSDKHQMIAWLESFNCTSLNISSLKPTYLIKHINSLVGRDFKIILQAAPFVFANWMTPEQRPIWLALSKLATFIFQTRINDMKAFLIDLKSHIHTFLYHLTKSTAQWVNKPKFHMLLHLPECIERFGPAPNFLTEKFESFNGVLRKASVHSNKLAPGRDIATTFDNLSCLRLVLSDGVIYNEVTGATRTIGRLVTSMFTLYPSIQRSMGYDYKASRIQPANEFPRPTNAKLKKKNLSSIPKSLRNAHPLVPIAQVAQLQVNKHVRLGKGTFVVVSGESLNGNLILGLVESLWSVTPHRDGPTYFVSVVEFQLGGVDEYYEMRQVRRSHRELSVNAKYILGCVNVQHDCHQGECTLERTKSIRMERQDTNWKTWVVKHSDEEHYILNAGSLHDPHLHHTLSNLPLDPPTPADWVEAIAKGLDIWNDGGDGVESDQEDRSESSCSEDDDAKGETDDEDTGSQAETGSTYSGTDTADDVEWNEDSEGFDTDIS
;
A
#
# COMPACT_ATOMS: atom_id res chain seq x y z
N MET A 1 -13.44 -17.67 -3.45
CA MET A 1 -13.76 -17.40 -2.03
C MET A 1 -14.21 -18.65 -1.28
N CYS A 2 -13.54 -18.93 -0.15
CA CYS A 2 -13.65 -20.15 0.64
C CYS A 2 -14.88 -20.19 1.58
N LYS A 3 -15.12 -21.37 2.15
CA LYS A 3 -16.18 -21.62 3.14
C LYS A 3 -15.57 -21.78 4.55
N LEU A 4 -14.95 -20.71 5.06
CA LEU A 4 -14.45 -20.67 6.43
C LEU A 4 -15.57 -20.23 7.36
N SER A 5 -16.32 -21.18 7.90
CA SER A 5 -17.38 -20.93 8.88
C SER A 5 -17.41 -22.06 9.89
N VAL A 6 -17.55 -21.71 11.16
CA VAL A 6 -17.73 -22.65 12.26
C VAL A 6 -19.07 -22.37 12.94
N ARG A 7 -19.68 -23.38 13.55
CA ARG A 7 -20.94 -23.21 14.29
C ARG A 7 -20.75 -22.38 15.57
N MET A 8 -19.60 -22.55 16.24
CA MET A 8 -19.23 -21.85 17.47
C MET A 8 -17.80 -21.34 17.40
N LYS A 9 -17.52 -20.21 18.06
CA LYS A 9 -16.20 -19.55 18.03
C LYS A 9 -15.07 -20.46 18.51
N LYS A 10 -15.32 -21.31 19.51
CA LYS A 10 -14.34 -22.27 20.05
C LYS A 10 -13.75 -23.21 18.98
N PHE A 11 -14.53 -23.59 17.96
CA PHE A 11 -14.03 -24.49 16.91
C PHE A 11 -12.98 -23.85 16.00
N LYS A 12 -12.74 -22.54 16.09
CA LYS A 12 -11.59 -21.91 15.41
C LYS A 12 -10.24 -22.35 15.98
N GLN A 13 -10.22 -22.86 17.21
CA GLN A 13 -9.02 -23.40 17.88
C GLN A 13 -8.73 -24.86 17.48
N THR A 14 -9.48 -25.43 16.54
CA THR A 14 -9.23 -26.81 16.07
C THR A 14 -8.13 -26.83 15.01
N SER A 15 -7.38 -27.93 14.96
CA SER A 15 -6.38 -28.15 13.92
C SER A 15 -7.02 -28.19 12.54
N THR A 16 -8.24 -28.74 12.44
CA THR A 16 -9.03 -28.74 11.21
C THR A 16 -9.30 -27.33 10.69
N PHE A 17 -9.78 -26.41 11.54
CA PHE A 17 -10.08 -25.04 11.10
C PHE A 17 -8.82 -24.28 10.68
N VAL A 18 -7.73 -24.39 11.45
CA VAL A 18 -6.45 -23.71 11.13
C VAL A 18 -5.90 -24.20 9.79
N ARG A 19 -5.94 -25.50 9.54
CA ARG A 19 -5.55 -26.10 8.25
C ARG A 19 -6.41 -25.62 7.09
N GLU A 20 -7.74 -25.64 7.22
CA GLU A 20 -8.65 -25.11 6.20
C GLU A 20 -8.43 -23.61 5.96
N PHE A 21 -8.14 -22.83 7.01
CA PHE A 21 -7.82 -21.40 6.91
C PHE A 21 -6.53 -21.16 6.11
N LEU A 22 -5.54 -22.03 6.24
CA LEU A 22 -4.24 -21.92 5.58
C LEU A 22 -4.18 -22.64 4.21
N HIS A 23 -5.27 -23.27 3.76
CA HIS A 23 -5.28 -24.16 2.59
C HIS A 23 -4.25 -25.30 2.73
N ARG A 24 -4.26 -25.99 3.87
CA ARG A 24 -3.37 -27.11 4.18
C ARG A 24 -4.15 -28.37 4.54
N ASP A 25 -3.62 -29.54 4.22
CA ASP A 25 -4.12 -30.83 4.73
C ASP A 25 -3.42 -31.28 6.02
N SER A 26 -3.67 -32.52 6.44
CA SER A 26 -3.01 -33.14 7.61
C SER A 26 -1.51 -33.36 7.47
N LEU A 27 -0.98 -33.37 6.24
CA LEU A 27 0.44 -33.54 5.96
C LEU A 27 1.13 -32.19 5.72
N GLY A 28 0.39 -31.08 5.82
CA GLY A 28 0.89 -29.74 5.55
C GLY A 28 1.01 -29.44 4.06
N GLU A 29 0.42 -30.25 3.19
CA GLU A 29 0.42 -30.02 1.74
C GLU A 29 -0.61 -28.97 1.35
N GLU A 30 -0.32 -28.21 0.29
CA GLU A 30 -1.26 -27.22 -0.24
C GLU A 30 -2.52 -27.91 -0.81
N THR A 31 -3.69 -27.45 -0.37
CA THR A 31 -4.97 -27.99 -0.82
C THR A 31 -5.78 -26.98 -1.60
N ALA A 32 -6.28 -27.40 -2.75
CA ALA A 32 -7.21 -26.59 -3.53
C ALA A 32 -8.55 -26.47 -2.79
N VAL A 33 -8.96 -25.24 -2.47
CA VAL A 33 -10.27 -24.99 -1.87
C VAL A 33 -11.31 -24.71 -2.95
N ARG A 34 -12.41 -25.45 -2.92
CA ARG A 34 -13.52 -25.24 -3.87
C ARG A 34 -14.12 -23.85 -3.65
N PRO A 35 -14.09 -22.95 -4.65
CA PRO A 35 -14.67 -21.64 -4.51
C PRO A 35 -16.20 -21.73 -4.37
N ARG A 36 -16.79 -20.69 -3.79
CA ARG A 36 -18.23 -20.45 -3.87
C ARG A 36 -18.66 -20.33 -5.33
N VAL A 37 -19.88 -20.76 -5.63
CA VAL A 37 -20.48 -20.62 -6.96
C VAL A 37 -21.38 -19.39 -6.95
N TRP A 38 -21.14 -18.43 -7.85
CA TRP A 38 -21.89 -17.17 -7.86
C TRP A 38 -23.39 -17.36 -8.06
N ALA A 39 -23.80 -18.24 -8.97
CA ALA A 39 -25.22 -18.58 -9.17
C ALA A 39 -25.89 -19.09 -7.88
N GLN A 40 -25.16 -19.88 -7.07
CA GLN A 40 -25.65 -20.33 -5.77
C GLN A 40 -25.75 -19.16 -4.77
N THR A 41 -24.77 -18.24 -4.77
CA THR A 41 -24.81 -17.00 -3.98
C THR A 41 -26.04 -16.15 -4.31
N CYS A 42 -26.29 -15.90 -5.61
CA CYS A 42 -27.47 -15.17 -6.08
C CYS A 42 -28.78 -15.82 -5.61
N SER A 43 -28.91 -17.15 -5.79
CA SER A 43 -30.09 -17.90 -5.37
C SER A 43 -30.31 -17.79 -3.85
N ARG A 44 -29.24 -17.97 -3.06
CA ARG A 44 -29.29 -17.89 -1.60
C ARG A 44 -29.63 -16.49 -1.09
N CYS A 45 -29.17 -15.41 -1.73
CA CYS A 45 -29.59 -14.04 -1.38
C CYS A 45 -31.11 -13.87 -1.47
N HIS A 46 -31.74 -14.36 -2.54
CA HIS A 46 -33.20 -14.33 -2.67
C HIS A 46 -33.89 -15.24 -1.64
N LYS A 47 -33.33 -16.43 -1.37
CA LYS A 47 -33.85 -17.34 -0.32
C LYS A 47 -33.77 -16.71 1.08
N LEU A 48 -32.77 -15.86 1.34
CA LEU A 48 -32.68 -15.11 2.61
C LEU A 48 -33.83 -14.11 2.74
N VAL A 49 -34.05 -13.24 1.74
CA VAL A 49 -35.17 -12.28 1.78
C VAL A 49 -36.50 -13.01 1.97
N LYS A 50 -36.73 -14.11 1.25
CA LYS A 50 -37.93 -14.95 1.43
C LYS A 50 -38.02 -15.50 2.86
N THR A 51 -36.91 -15.95 3.44
CA THR A 51 -36.89 -16.44 4.84
C THR A 51 -37.27 -15.33 5.83
N ALA A 52 -36.83 -14.10 5.60
CA ALA A 52 -37.19 -12.96 6.44
C ALA A 52 -38.69 -12.63 6.38
N LEU A 53 -39.30 -12.74 5.19
CA LEU A 53 -40.72 -12.46 4.96
C LEU A 53 -41.64 -13.60 5.45
N SER A 54 -41.23 -14.86 5.24
CA SER A 54 -42.09 -16.02 5.46
C SER A 54 -41.87 -16.76 6.78
N LYS A 55 -40.66 -16.68 7.38
CA LYS A 55 -40.33 -17.38 8.63
C LYS A 55 -40.10 -16.38 9.76
N SER A 56 -38.90 -15.80 9.84
CA SER A 56 -38.55 -14.82 10.86
C SER A 56 -37.24 -14.10 10.55
N PHE A 57 -37.04 -12.96 11.19
CA PHE A 57 -35.76 -12.24 11.17
C PHE A 57 -34.62 -13.08 11.76
N ASN A 58 -34.88 -13.87 12.81
CA ASN A 58 -33.86 -14.70 13.44
C ASN A 58 -33.35 -15.78 12.47
N GLN A 59 -34.25 -16.42 11.74
CA GLN A 59 -33.87 -17.39 10.70
C GLN A 59 -33.12 -16.74 9.54
N PHE A 60 -33.48 -15.51 9.15
CA PHE A 60 -32.69 -14.73 8.19
C PHE A 60 -31.26 -14.52 8.69
N THR A 61 -31.07 -14.10 9.93
CA THR A 61 -29.76 -13.87 10.54
C THR A 61 -28.93 -15.15 10.63
N ILE A 62 -29.52 -16.25 11.11
CA ILE A 62 -28.85 -17.55 11.24
C ILE A 62 -28.40 -18.07 9.86
N LYS A 63 -29.30 -18.07 8.87
CA LYS A 63 -28.96 -18.52 7.51
C LYS A 63 -27.97 -17.58 6.83
N GLY A 64 -28.07 -16.27 7.07
CA GLY A 64 -27.11 -15.27 6.58
C GLY A 64 -25.70 -15.54 7.10
N LYS A 65 -25.55 -15.85 8.39
CA LYS A 65 -24.28 -16.28 9.01
C LYS A 65 -23.78 -17.59 8.41
N LYS A 66 -24.63 -18.64 8.37
CA LYS A 66 -24.30 -19.97 7.83
C LYS A 66 -23.84 -19.92 6.37
N TRP A 67 -24.48 -19.09 5.55
CA TRP A 67 -24.12 -18.92 4.14
C TRP A 67 -23.06 -17.84 3.91
N GLY A 68 -22.68 -17.06 4.93
CA GLY A 68 -21.74 -15.95 4.79
C GLY A 68 -22.21 -14.89 3.80
N LEU A 69 -23.49 -14.53 3.84
CA LEU A 69 -24.10 -13.54 2.93
C LEU A 69 -24.58 -12.32 3.71
N LYS A 70 -24.18 -11.15 3.25
CA LYS A 70 -24.70 -9.86 3.72
C LYS A 70 -24.97 -8.98 2.50
N ASP A 71 -26.24 -8.71 2.22
CA ASP A 71 -26.65 -7.73 1.21
C ASP A 71 -27.14 -6.46 1.91
N PRO A 72 -26.44 -5.32 1.81
CA PRO A 72 -26.85 -4.07 2.45
C PRO A 72 -28.26 -3.61 2.07
N ILE A 73 -28.69 -3.85 0.83
CA ILE A 73 -30.04 -3.43 0.38
C ILE A 73 -31.10 -4.28 1.07
N SER A 74 -30.98 -5.61 0.99
CA SER A 74 -31.88 -6.53 1.69
C SER A 74 -31.90 -6.25 3.20
N ASN A 75 -30.73 -6.10 3.82
CA ASN A 75 -30.60 -5.81 5.24
C ASN A 75 -31.32 -4.52 5.63
N ARG A 76 -31.16 -3.45 4.84
CA ARG A 76 -31.84 -2.18 5.09
C ARG A 76 -33.35 -2.32 5.01
N PHE A 77 -33.88 -2.92 3.96
CA PHE A 77 -35.33 -3.17 3.84
C PHE A 77 -35.86 -3.93 5.06
N ILE A 78 -35.21 -5.02 5.43
CA ILE A 78 -35.64 -5.88 6.54
C ILE A 78 -35.53 -5.16 7.90
N CYS A 79 -34.46 -4.39 8.12
CA CYS A 79 -34.28 -3.63 9.36
C CYS A 79 -35.27 -2.46 9.46
N ASP A 80 -35.43 -1.68 8.39
CA ASP A 80 -36.32 -0.51 8.35
C ASP A 80 -37.79 -0.95 8.47
N ALA A 81 -38.18 -2.09 7.89
CA ALA A 81 -39.53 -2.66 8.03
C ALA A 81 -39.93 -3.03 9.47
N LYS A 82 -38.97 -3.14 10.41
CA LYS A 82 -39.27 -3.30 11.85
C LYS A 82 -39.76 -1.99 12.47
N ARG A 83 -39.33 -0.85 11.93
CA ARG A 83 -39.55 0.48 12.49
C ARG A 83 -40.58 1.29 11.69
N ASP A 84 -40.74 0.99 10.40
CA ASP A 84 -41.61 1.71 9.48
C ASP A 84 -42.64 0.78 8.81
N PRO A 85 -43.94 0.90 9.16
CA PRO A 85 -45.02 0.16 8.53
C PRO A 85 -45.12 0.35 7.01
N ALA A 86 -44.77 1.53 6.48
CA ALA A 86 -44.82 1.81 5.05
C ALA A 86 -43.76 1.00 4.29
N VAL A 87 -42.57 0.85 4.87
CA VAL A 87 -41.52 -0.02 4.30
C VAL A 87 -41.96 -1.48 4.33
N LYS A 88 -42.59 -1.93 5.42
CA LYS A 88 -43.14 -3.29 5.53
C LYS A 88 -44.19 -3.57 4.46
N GLU A 89 -45.10 -2.63 4.21
CA GLU A 89 -46.12 -2.79 3.17
C GLU A 89 -45.50 -2.79 1.78
N LYS A 90 -44.53 -1.91 1.53
CA LYS A 90 -43.76 -1.90 0.28
C LYS A 90 -43.01 -3.20 0.02
N MET A 91 -42.45 -3.83 1.06
CA MET A 91 -41.82 -5.15 0.94
C MET A 91 -42.82 -6.23 0.55
N LYS A 92 -44.02 -6.26 1.16
CA LYS A 92 -45.08 -7.20 0.76
C LYS A 92 -45.53 -6.99 -0.68
N GLN A 93 -45.69 -5.74 -1.11
CA GLN A 93 -46.01 -5.43 -2.50
C GLN A 93 -44.92 -5.96 -3.44
N LEU A 94 -43.65 -5.69 -3.15
CA LEU A 94 -42.53 -6.16 -3.95
C LEU A 94 -42.44 -7.70 -3.97
N GLU A 95 -42.79 -8.38 -2.87
CA GLU A 95 -42.88 -9.84 -2.83
C GLU A 95 -44.01 -10.37 -3.72
N ALA A 96 -45.20 -9.77 -3.64
CA ALA A 96 -46.35 -10.14 -4.47
C ALA A 96 -46.06 -9.96 -5.97
N GLU A 97 -45.33 -8.91 -6.33
CA GLU A 97 -44.85 -8.63 -7.69
C GLU A 97 -43.68 -9.54 -8.13
N LYS A 98 -43.19 -10.43 -7.24
CA LYS A 98 -41.95 -11.22 -7.43
C LYS A 98 -40.76 -10.34 -7.83
N SER A 99 -40.72 -9.13 -7.28
CA SER A 99 -39.74 -8.11 -7.62
C SER A 99 -38.37 -8.46 -7.08
N THR A 100 -37.36 -8.34 -7.93
CA THR A 100 -35.96 -8.54 -7.54
C THR A 100 -35.35 -7.32 -6.85
N ARG A 101 -36.12 -6.22 -6.69
CA ARG A 101 -35.66 -4.93 -6.14
C ARG A 101 -35.32 -4.96 -4.65
N MET A 102 -35.75 -5.99 -3.93
CA MET A 102 -35.41 -6.18 -2.52
C MET A 102 -33.96 -6.64 -2.32
N CYS A 103 -33.34 -7.20 -3.36
CA CYS A 103 -31.93 -7.56 -3.38
C CYS A 103 -31.09 -6.54 -4.16
N SER A 104 -29.79 -6.52 -3.89
CA SER A 104 -28.84 -5.72 -4.67
C SER A 104 -28.98 -5.94 -6.18
N PRO A 105 -29.03 -4.86 -7.00
CA PRO A 105 -29.07 -4.97 -8.46
C PRO A 105 -27.81 -5.64 -9.03
N ILE A 106 -26.70 -5.68 -8.28
CA ILE A 106 -25.46 -6.33 -8.71
C ILE A 106 -25.65 -7.84 -8.97
N LEU A 107 -26.63 -8.47 -8.32
CA LEU A 107 -26.95 -9.89 -8.53
C LEU A 107 -27.52 -10.17 -9.93
N ARG A 108 -27.90 -9.12 -10.67
CA ARG A 108 -28.48 -9.20 -12.01
C ARG A 108 -27.55 -8.64 -13.10
N LEU A 109 -26.36 -8.19 -12.72
CA LEU A 109 -25.40 -7.66 -13.68
C LEU A 109 -24.94 -8.83 -14.57
N LYS A 110 -25.18 -8.71 -15.89
CA LYS A 110 -24.71 -9.70 -16.86
C LYS A 110 -23.20 -9.73 -16.85
N ASP A 111 -22.64 -10.92 -16.99
CA ASP A 111 -21.19 -11.17 -17.07
C ASP A 111 -20.39 -10.77 -15.81
N PHE A 112 -21.07 -10.56 -14.67
CA PHE A 112 -20.44 -10.35 -13.37
C PHE A 112 -20.53 -11.60 -12.51
N ASP A 113 -19.40 -12.02 -11.96
CA ASP A 113 -19.26 -13.07 -10.97
C ASP A 113 -18.71 -12.49 -9.66
N GLY A 114 -19.56 -12.29 -8.66
CA GLY A 114 -19.13 -11.70 -7.39
C GLY A 114 -18.19 -12.57 -6.54
N VAL A 115 -17.79 -13.77 -6.99
CA VAL A 115 -16.72 -14.56 -6.38
C VAL A 115 -15.38 -14.28 -7.05
N HIS A 116 -15.38 -14.08 -8.37
CA HIS A 116 -14.16 -13.87 -9.16
C HIS A 116 -13.86 -12.40 -9.51
N ASP A 117 -14.87 -11.54 -9.53
CA ASP A 117 -14.79 -10.11 -9.90
C ASP A 117 -14.71 -9.17 -8.69
N THR A 118 -14.53 -9.73 -7.49
CA THR A 118 -14.23 -8.97 -6.27
C THR A 118 -12.81 -9.29 -5.82
N PRO A 119 -11.79 -8.61 -6.37
CA PRO A 119 -10.40 -8.90 -6.05
C PRO A 119 -10.07 -8.56 -4.60
N VAL A 120 -8.97 -9.12 -4.10
CA VAL A 120 -8.45 -8.86 -2.74
C VAL A 120 -8.07 -7.38 -2.61
N GLU A 121 -8.83 -6.60 -1.86
CA GLU A 121 -8.55 -5.17 -1.68
C GLU A 121 -7.34 -4.94 -0.76
N VAL A 122 -6.16 -4.67 -1.33
CA VAL A 122 -4.89 -4.70 -0.59
C VAL A 122 -4.68 -3.53 0.36
N LEU A 123 -5.39 -2.40 0.22
CA LEU A 123 -5.35 -1.32 1.22
C LEU A 123 -5.93 -1.83 2.55
N HIS A 124 -7.10 -2.45 2.52
CA HIS A 124 -7.77 -2.94 3.72
C HIS A 124 -7.18 -4.25 4.22
N VAL A 125 -6.78 -5.15 3.33
CA VAL A 125 -6.25 -6.47 3.68
C VAL A 125 -4.83 -6.38 4.23
N VAL A 126 -3.96 -5.61 3.56
CA VAL A 126 -2.54 -5.54 3.90
C VAL A 126 -2.27 -4.37 4.81
N LEU A 127 -2.47 -3.12 4.37
CA LEU A 127 -2.06 -1.94 5.14
C LEU A 127 -2.93 -1.72 6.39
N LEU A 128 -4.25 -1.60 6.22
CA LEU A 128 -5.21 -1.43 7.33
C LEU A 128 -5.62 -2.78 7.94
N GLY A 129 -4.94 -3.86 7.56
CA GLY A 129 -5.10 -5.21 8.08
C GLY A 129 -3.80 -5.70 8.69
N ALA A 130 -3.09 -6.57 7.97
CA ALA A 130 -1.85 -7.19 8.44
C ALA A 130 -0.85 -6.20 9.07
N VAL A 131 -0.45 -5.14 8.33
CA VAL A 131 0.54 -4.16 8.80
C VAL A 131 0.01 -3.41 10.02
N LYS A 132 -1.24 -2.93 9.97
CA LYS A 132 -1.87 -2.22 11.10
C LYS A 132 -1.96 -3.07 12.36
N TYR A 133 -2.29 -4.35 12.26
CA TYR A 133 -2.38 -5.25 13.42
C TYR A 133 -1.01 -5.43 14.05
N LEU A 134 0.00 -5.77 13.25
CA LEU A 134 1.36 -6.01 13.74
C LEU A 134 2.02 -4.73 14.26
N ALA A 135 1.83 -3.59 13.59
CA ALA A 135 2.41 -2.31 14.01
C ALA A 135 1.88 -1.86 15.36
N ARG A 136 0.56 -2.03 15.60
CA ARG A 136 -0.07 -1.70 16.87
C ARG A 136 0.40 -2.62 17.99
N ASP A 137 0.47 -3.92 17.71
CA ASP A 137 0.96 -4.92 18.66
C ASP A 137 2.40 -4.63 19.10
N LEU A 138 3.28 -4.38 18.12
CA LEU A 138 4.68 -4.01 18.36
C LEU A 138 4.81 -2.75 19.22
N VAL A 139 4.15 -1.64 18.83
CA VAL A 139 4.27 -0.36 19.55
C VAL A 139 3.60 -0.42 20.94
N ALA A 140 2.56 -1.23 21.12
CA ALA A 140 1.94 -1.43 22.42
C ALA A 140 2.86 -2.20 23.39
N GLY A 141 3.72 -3.09 22.87
CA GLY A 141 4.74 -3.80 23.66
C GLY A 141 5.95 -2.95 24.06
N VAL A 142 6.11 -1.74 23.51
CA VAL A 142 7.23 -0.85 23.85
C VAL A 142 6.87 0.07 25.01
N SER A 143 7.76 0.15 26.00
CA SER A 143 7.64 1.04 27.15
C SER A 143 7.57 2.51 26.74
N ASP A 144 6.87 3.36 27.51
CA ASP A 144 6.79 4.79 27.21
C ASP A 144 8.15 5.50 27.26
N SER A 145 9.07 5.02 28.09
CA SER A 145 10.46 5.49 28.13
C SER A 145 11.21 5.20 26.82
N ASP A 146 10.97 4.05 26.20
CA ASP A 146 11.70 3.61 24.99
C ASP A 146 11.11 4.13 23.69
N LYS A 147 9.86 4.61 23.70
CA LYS A 147 9.23 5.24 22.52
C LYS A 147 10.03 6.43 21.98
N HIS A 148 10.71 7.17 22.85
CA HIS A 148 11.59 8.27 22.43
C HIS A 148 12.80 7.77 21.63
N GLN A 149 13.33 6.60 21.99
CA GLN A 149 14.40 5.97 21.22
C GLN A 149 13.88 5.54 19.85
N MET A 150 12.72 4.87 19.77
CA MET A 150 12.12 4.51 18.47
C MET A 150 11.95 5.72 17.55
N ILE A 151 11.51 6.85 18.09
CA ILE A 151 11.38 8.12 17.34
C ILE A 151 12.75 8.58 16.82
N ALA A 152 13.81 8.49 17.62
CA ALA A 152 15.16 8.88 17.24
C ALA A 152 15.75 7.99 16.12
N TRP A 153 15.53 6.68 16.22
CA TRP A 153 15.93 5.72 15.18
C TRP A 153 15.15 5.96 13.88
N LEU A 154 13.84 6.22 13.96
CA LEU A 154 13.03 6.62 12.80
C LEU A 154 13.56 7.93 12.19
N GLU A 155 13.87 8.95 12.99
CA GLU A 155 14.41 10.23 12.52
C GLU A 155 15.75 10.07 11.78
N SER A 156 16.47 8.97 12.03
CA SER A 156 17.74 8.62 11.41
C SER A 156 17.58 7.66 10.22
N PHE A 157 16.38 7.16 9.96
CA PHE A 157 16.09 6.26 8.84
C PHE A 157 16.32 6.95 7.49
N ASN A 158 17.18 6.38 6.65
CA ASN A 158 17.52 6.98 5.38
C ASN A 158 16.35 6.83 4.39
N CYS A 159 15.64 7.92 4.13
CA CYS A 159 14.53 7.95 3.17
C CYS A 159 14.97 8.16 1.72
N THR A 160 16.28 8.28 1.44
CA THR A 160 16.79 8.47 0.08
C THR A 160 16.40 7.30 -0.81
N SER A 161 15.91 7.60 -2.01
CA SER A 161 15.41 6.61 -2.98
C SER A 161 14.18 5.82 -2.53
N LEU A 162 13.47 6.25 -1.48
CA LEU A 162 12.16 5.71 -1.09
C LEU A 162 11.03 6.60 -1.60
N ASN A 163 9.82 6.05 -1.66
CA ASN A 163 8.60 6.77 -1.97
C ASN A 163 8.04 7.54 -0.76
N ILE A 164 8.91 8.16 0.03
CA ILE A 164 8.59 8.85 1.29
C ILE A 164 9.01 10.32 1.17
N SER A 165 8.02 11.22 1.05
CA SER A 165 8.28 12.66 0.88
C SER A 165 8.55 13.39 2.18
N SER A 166 7.96 12.92 3.29
CA SER A 166 8.11 13.49 4.62
C SER A 166 7.95 12.37 5.64
N LEU A 167 9.00 12.16 6.41
CA LEU A 167 8.96 11.29 7.59
C LEU A 167 8.57 12.16 8.79
N LYS A 168 7.52 11.77 9.51
CA LYS A 168 7.09 12.44 10.75
C LYS A 168 7.14 11.46 11.92
N PRO A 169 8.33 11.12 12.44
CA PRO A 169 8.51 10.02 13.41
C PRO A 169 7.62 10.12 14.65
N THR A 170 7.58 11.29 15.30
CA THR A 170 6.75 11.52 16.49
C THR A 170 5.28 11.27 16.21
N TYR A 171 4.80 11.70 15.04
CA TYR A 171 3.40 11.47 14.63
C TYR A 171 3.13 9.97 14.43
N LEU A 172 4.02 9.24 13.75
CA LEU A 172 3.86 7.82 13.48
C LEU A 172 3.74 6.99 14.76
N ILE A 173 4.58 7.26 15.75
CA ILE A 173 4.57 6.53 17.03
C ILE A 173 3.41 6.96 17.92
N LYS A 174 3.19 8.27 18.11
CA LYS A 174 2.13 8.79 18.99
C LYS A 174 0.73 8.44 18.49
N HIS A 175 0.53 8.40 17.18
CA HIS A 175 -0.77 8.19 16.54
C HIS A 175 -0.89 6.83 15.84
N ILE A 176 -0.13 5.82 16.27
CA ILE A 176 -0.13 4.45 15.71
C ILE A 176 -1.55 3.86 15.54
N ASN A 177 -2.49 4.27 16.41
CA ASN A 177 -3.88 3.84 16.38
C ASN A 177 -4.75 4.53 15.32
N SER A 178 -4.37 5.69 14.80
CA SER A 178 -5.16 6.45 13.81
C SER A 178 -4.45 6.66 12.48
N LEU A 179 -3.33 5.96 12.24
CA LEU A 179 -2.59 6.01 11.00
C LEU A 179 -3.39 5.53 9.78
N VAL A 180 -3.04 6.09 8.62
CA VAL A 180 -3.63 5.71 7.32
C VAL A 180 -2.68 4.84 6.50
N GLY A 181 -3.15 4.34 5.36
CA GLY A 181 -2.37 3.42 4.51
C GLY A 181 -0.98 3.95 4.11
N ARG A 182 -0.85 5.26 3.84
CA ARG A 182 0.43 5.90 3.54
C ARG A 182 1.44 5.77 4.69
N ASP A 183 0.99 6.00 5.92
CA ASP A 183 1.84 5.93 7.10
C ASP A 183 2.30 4.49 7.36
N PHE A 184 1.41 3.52 7.14
CA PHE A 184 1.78 2.11 7.24
C PHE A 184 2.77 1.66 6.15
N LYS A 185 2.74 2.24 4.94
CA LYS A 185 3.81 2.02 3.93
C LYS A 185 5.17 2.53 4.40
N ILE A 186 5.22 3.60 5.20
CA ILE A 186 6.46 4.09 5.81
C ILE A 186 6.96 3.09 6.84
N ILE A 187 6.08 2.71 7.80
CA ILE A 187 6.40 1.73 8.84
C ILE A 187 6.92 0.42 8.24
N LEU A 188 6.26 -0.10 7.21
CA LEU A 188 6.63 -1.34 6.54
C LEU A 188 8.04 -1.33 5.93
N GLN A 189 8.47 -0.18 5.39
CA GLN A 189 9.80 -0.01 4.80
C GLN A 189 10.88 0.23 5.85
N ALA A 190 10.52 0.79 7.01
CA ALA A 190 11.44 1.13 8.10
C ALA A 190 11.58 0.03 9.16
N ALA A 191 10.54 -0.80 9.34
CA ALA A 191 10.44 -1.73 10.46
C ALA A 191 11.64 -2.67 10.64
N PRO A 192 12.19 -3.30 9.58
CA PRO A 192 13.37 -4.16 9.70
C PRO A 192 14.60 -3.46 10.29
N PHE A 193 14.75 -2.15 10.05
CA PHE A 193 15.94 -1.38 10.44
C PHE A 193 15.77 -0.65 11.74
N VAL A 194 14.55 -0.16 11.97
CA VAL A 194 14.27 0.77 13.06
C VAL A 194 13.67 0.04 14.25
N PHE A 195 12.75 -0.90 14.04
CA PHE A 195 12.02 -1.50 15.15
C PHE A 195 12.57 -2.85 15.60
N ALA A 196 13.56 -3.40 14.91
CA ALA A 196 14.07 -4.75 15.16
C ALA A 196 14.63 -4.97 16.58
N ASN A 197 15.09 -3.91 17.25
CA ASN A 197 15.54 -3.95 18.65
C ASN A 197 14.39 -4.18 19.65
N TRP A 198 13.15 -3.93 19.26
CA TRP A 198 11.94 -4.14 20.07
C TRP A 198 11.14 -5.36 19.63
N MET A 199 11.60 -6.09 18.62
CA MET A 199 10.97 -7.32 18.19
C MET A 199 11.55 -8.50 18.95
N THR A 200 10.69 -9.40 19.43
CA THR A 200 11.15 -10.71 19.92
C THR A 200 11.75 -11.54 18.78
N PRO A 201 12.52 -12.61 19.08
CA PRO A 201 13.02 -13.54 18.06
C PRO A 201 11.91 -14.14 17.18
N GLU A 202 10.68 -14.23 17.67
CA GLU A 202 9.50 -14.71 16.92
C GLU A 202 8.87 -13.61 16.06
N GLN A 203 8.86 -12.36 16.54
CA GLN A 203 8.28 -11.23 15.80
C GLN A 203 9.16 -10.79 14.62
N ARG A 204 10.49 -10.88 14.74
CA ARG A 204 11.41 -10.40 13.70
C ARG A 204 11.21 -11.10 12.35
N PRO A 205 11.19 -12.44 12.24
CA PRO A 205 10.92 -13.14 10.98
C PRO A 205 9.57 -12.76 10.35
N ILE A 206 8.54 -12.50 11.17
CA ILE A 206 7.22 -12.07 10.68
C ILE A 206 7.33 -10.72 9.97
N TRP A 207 8.02 -9.74 10.58
CA TRP A 207 8.20 -8.42 9.98
C TRP A 207 9.09 -8.46 8.74
N LEU A 208 10.19 -9.23 8.76
CA LEU A 208 11.05 -9.40 7.60
C LEU A 208 10.28 -10.02 6.43
N ALA A 209 9.52 -11.09 6.68
CA ALA A 209 8.68 -11.73 5.67
C ALA A 209 7.60 -10.77 5.13
N LEU A 210 6.95 -9.98 5.99
CA LEU A 210 5.93 -9.02 5.59
C LEU A 210 6.50 -7.87 4.75
N SER A 211 7.64 -7.30 5.15
CA SER A 211 8.32 -6.23 4.41
C SER A 211 8.74 -6.71 3.02
N LYS A 212 9.31 -7.92 2.90
CA LYS A 212 9.66 -8.54 1.62
C LYS A 212 8.41 -8.82 0.77
N LEU A 213 7.38 -9.45 1.33
CA LEU A 213 6.10 -9.73 0.64
C LEU A 213 5.46 -8.45 0.07
N ALA A 214 5.47 -7.36 0.84
CA ALA A 214 4.84 -6.11 0.42
C ALA A 214 5.45 -5.51 -0.85
N THR A 215 6.72 -5.77 -1.13
CA THR A 215 7.37 -5.31 -2.36
C THR A 215 6.74 -5.90 -3.62
N PHE A 216 6.28 -7.17 -3.56
CA PHE A 216 5.50 -7.81 -4.63
C PHE A 216 4.09 -7.24 -4.70
N ILE A 217 3.44 -7.04 -3.55
CA ILE A 217 2.05 -6.55 -3.49
C ILE A 217 1.92 -5.14 -4.09
N PHE A 218 2.87 -4.24 -3.82
CA PHE A 218 2.77 -2.84 -4.25
C PHE A 218 3.54 -2.51 -5.54
N GLN A 219 4.09 -3.51 -6.22
CA GLN A 219 4.72 -3.33 -7.51
C GLN A 219 3.69 -2.97 -8.59
N THR A 220 4.03 -2.04 -9.48
CA THR A 220 3.11 -1.52 -10.51
C THR A 220 3.31 -2.13 -11.90
N ARG A 221 4.35 -2.97 -12.07
CA ARG A 221 4.71 -3.61 -13.33
C ARG A 221 5.21 -5.03 -13.07
N ILE A 222 4.63 -6.02 -13.74
CA ILE A 222 5.08 -7.42 -13.68
C ILE A 222 5.70 -7.76 -15.05
N ASN A 223 6.95 -8.21 -15.07
CA ASN A 223 7.67 -8.52 -16.31
C ASN A 223 7.39 -9.96 -16.78
N ASP A 224 7.39 -10.91 -15.86
CA ASP A 224 7.01 -12.31 -16.09
C ASP A 224 5.95 -12.69 -15.06
N MET A 225 4.72 -12.92 -15.51
CA MET A 225 3.60 -13.26 -14.63
C MET A 225 3.79 -14.62 -13.94
N LYS A 226 4.34 -15.62 -14.64
CA LYS A 226 4.47 -16.97 -14.08
C LYS A 226 5.51 -17.00 -12.96
N ALA A 227 6.69 -16.44 -13.24
CA ALA A 227 7.75 -16.34 -12.24
C ALA A 227 7.29 -15.49 -11.03
N PHE A 228 6.66 -14.34 -11.30
CA PHE A 228 6.13 -13.47 -10.25
C PHE A 228 5.11 -14.18 -9.33
N LEU A 229 4.19 -14.97 -9.89
CA LEU A 229 3.19 -15.67 -9.08
C LEU A 229 3.80 -16.78 -8.22
N ILE A 230 4.85 -17.45 -8.70
CA ILE A 230 5.60 -18.44 -7.90
C ILE A 230 6.25 -17.74 -6.70
N ASP A 231 7.00 -16.67 -6.96
CA ASP A 231 7.68 -15.93 -5.89
C ASP A 231 6.69 -15.31 -4.91
N LEU A 232 5.61 -14.71 -5.40
CA LEU A 232 4.56 -14.14 -4.57
C LEU A 232 3.94 -15.20 -3.65
N LYS A 233 3.58 -16.39 -4.17
CA LYS A 233 3.02 -17.48 -3.36
C LYS A 233 3.99 -17.91 -2.27
N SER A 234 5.26 -18.08 -2.61
CA SER A 234 6.31 -18.43 -1.65
C SER A 234 6.43 -17.37 -0.53
N HIS A 235 6.45 -16.08 -0.86
CA HIS A 235 6.47 -15.01 0.15
C HIS A 235 5.21 -14.98 1.03
N ILE A 236 4.03 -15.25 0.47
CA ILE A 236 2.78 -15.37 1.24
C ILE A 236 2.85 -16.55 2.20
N HIS A 237 3.33 -17.70 1.73
CA HIS A 237 3.50 -18.89 2.56
C HIS A 237 4.49 -18.66 3.70
N THR A 238 5.67 -18.08 3.43
CA THR A 238 6.67 -17.76 4.46
C THR A 238 6.09 -16.81 5.51
N PHE A 239 5.37 -15.77 5.11
CA PHE A 239 4.73 -14.84 6.05
C PHE A 239 3.67 -15.52 6.92
N LEU A 240 2.76 -16.29 6.32
CA LEU A 240 1.70 -17.01 7.06
C LEU A 240 2.27 -18.11 7.96
N TYR A 241 3.38 -18.73 7.57
CA TYR A 241 4.11 -19.72 8.35
C TYR A 241 4.64 -19.11 9.64
N HIS A 242 5.41 -18.02 9.56
CA HIS A 242 5.95 -17.36 10.75
C HIS A 242 4.84 -16.82 11.66
N LEU A 243 3.75 -16.27 11.10
CA LEU A 243 2.58 -15.86 11.87
C LEU A 243 1.94 -17.03 12.63
N THR A 244 1.71 -18.15 11.96
CA THR A 244 1.05 -19.31 12.57
C THR A 244 1.94 -19.93 13.63
N LYS A 245 3.26 -20.03 13.36
CA LYS A 245 4.26 -20.56 14.29
C LYS A 245 4.37 -19.74 15.57
N SER A 246 4.15 -18.42 15.50
CA SER A 246 4.14 -17.58 16.71
C SER A 246 2.85 -17.74 17.51
N THR A 247 1.70 -17.83 16.84
CA THR A 247 0.44 -18.25 17.44
C THR A 247 -0.61 -18.54 16.37
N ALA A 248 -1.40 -19.60 16.54
CA ALA A 248 -2.52 -19.89 15.66
C ALA A 248 -3.70 -18.93 15.84
N GLN A 249 -3.69 -18.06 16.87
CA GLN A 249 -4.77 -17.10 17.15
C GLN A 249 -5.04 -16.13 15.98
N TRP A 250 -4.06 -15.91 15.11
CA TRP A 250 -4.17 -15.04 13.94
C TRP A 250 -5.25 -15.48 12.94
N VAL A 251 -5.71 -16.73 12.96
CA VAL A 251 -6.84 -17.21 12.13
C VAL A 251 -8.16 -16.48 12.45
N ASN A 252 -8.23 -15.78 13.59
CA ASN A 252 -9.35 -14.90 13.91
C ASN A 252 -9.40 -13.64 13.05
N LYS A 253 -8.32 -13.31 12.33
CA LYS A 253 -8.24 -12.17 11.42
C LYS A 253 -8.36 -12.68 9.97
N PRO A 254 -9.56 -12.66 9.35
CA PRO A 254 -9.78 -13.23 8.02
C PRO A 254 -8.98 -12.56 6.90
N LYS A 255 -8.45 -11.36 7.13
CA LYS A 255 -7.58 -10.64 6.19
C LYS A 255 -6.32 -11.43 5.85
N PHE A 256 -5.76 -12.23 6.78
CA PHE A 256 -4.59 -13.07 6.47
C PHE A 256 -4.94 -14.18 5.48
N HIS A 257 -6.10 -14.81 5.61
CA HIS A 257 -6.57 -15.81 4.64
C HIS A 257 -6.76 -15.20 3.24
N MET A 258 -7.20 -13.94 3.15
CA MET A 258 -7.39 -13.28 1.85
C MET A 258 -6.09 -13.17 1.04
N LEU A 259 -4.91 -13.22 1.68
CA LEU A 259 -3.63 -13.24 0.97
C LEU A 259 -3.50 -14.46 0.06
N LEU A 260 -4.03 -15.63 0.46
CA LEU A 260 -3.97 -16.85 -0.35
C LEU A 260 -4.72 -16.72 -1.69
N HIS A 261 -5.66 -15.78 -1.81
CA HIS A 261 -6.42 -15.48 -3.04
C HIS A 261 -5.79 -14.36 -3.88
N LEU A 262 -4.76 -13.67 -3.36
CA LEU A 262 -4.12 -12.55 -4.05
C LEU A 262 -3.41 -12.97 -5.36
N PRO A 263 -2.70 -14.12 -5.43
CA PRO A 263 -2.09 -14.57 -6.68
C PRO A 263 -3.09 -14.72 -7.84
N GLU A 264 -4.26 -15.32 -7.58
CA GLU A 264 -5.31 -15.52 -8.58
C GLU A 264 -5.93 -14.19 -9.02
N CYS A 265 -6.06 -13.23 -8.10
CA CYS A 265 -6.48 -11.87 -8.43
C CYS A 265 -5.46 -11.16 -9.33
N ILE A 266 -4.16 -11.31 -9.05
CA ILE A 266 -3.10 -10.69 -9.84
C ILE A 266 -3.00 -11.32 -11.24
N GLU A 267 -3.15 -12.63 -11.34
CA GLU A 267 -3.20 -13.34 -12.61
C GLU A 267 -4.33 -12.80 -13.50
N ARG A 268 -5.51 -12.55 -12.92
CA ARG A 268 -6.70 -12.07 -13.64
C ARG A 268 -6.71 -10.58 -13.94
N PHE A 269 -6.30 -9.73 -12.98
CA PHE A 269 -6.46 -8.28 -13.06
C PHE A 269 -5.14 -7.50 -13.23
N GLY A 270 -4.01 -8.21 -13.29
CA GLY A 270 -2.69 -7.63 -13.29
C GLY A 270 -2.24 -7.17 -11.89
N PRO A 271 -1.23 -6.29 -11.81
CA PRO A 271 -0.65 -5.86 -10.54
C PRO A 271 -1.70 -5.36 -9.53
N ALA A 272 -1.57 -5.72 -8.25
CA ALA A 272 -2.55 -5.36 -7.23
C ALA A 272 -2.86 -3.86 -7.09
N PRO A 273 -1.93 -2.92 -7.36
CA PRO A 273 -2.25 -1.50 -7.40
C PRO A 273 -3.36 -1.09 -8.40
N ASN A 274 -3.69 -1.94 -9.39
CA ASN A 274 -4.75 -1.67 -10.35
C ASN A 274 -6.15 -1.75 -9.74
N PHE A 275 -6.35 -2.55 -8.70
CA PHE A 275 -7.65 -2.76 -8.05
C PHE A 275 -7.69 -2.30 -6.59
N LEU A 276 -6.77 -1.39 -6.22
CA LEU A 276 -6.80 -0.67 -4.95
C LEU A 276 -7.97 0.32 -4.88
N THR A 277 -8.68 0.35 -3.74
CA THR A 277 -9.75 1.33 -3.51
C THR A 277 -9.25 2.72 -3.12
N GLU A 278 -7.95 2.87 -2.85
CA GLU A 278 -7.32 4.15 -2.45
C GLU A 278 -7.67 5.30 -3.39
N LYS A 279 -7.68 5.06 -4.72
CA LYS A 279 -8.06 6.08 -5.70
C LYS A 279 -9.52 6.50 -5.54
N PHE A 280 -10.43 5.56 -5.32
CA PHE A 280 -11.84 5.85 -5.11
C PHE A 280 -12.08 6.56 -3.77
N GLU A 281 -11.39 6.16 -2.70
CA GLU A 281 -11.48 6.80 -1.38
C GLU A 281 -10.90 8.22 -1.40
N SER A 282 -9.81 8.45 -2.12
CA SER A 282 -9.23 9.79 -2.30
C SER A 282 -10.22 10.76 -2.95
N PHE A 283 -11.19 10.24 -3.73
CA PHE A 283 -12.24 11.03 -4.36
C PHE A 283 -13.20 11.65 -3.33
N ASN A 284 -13.34 11.07 -2.13
CA ASN A 284 -14.07 11.71 -1.02
C ASN A 284 -13.46 13.07 -0.64
N GLY A 285 -12.15 13.27 -0.84
CA GLY A 285 -11.50 14.57 -0.69
C GLY A 285 -12.00 15.59 -1.72
N VAL A 286 -12.14 15.18 -2.99
CA VAL A 286 -12.66 16.03 -4.07
C VAL A 286 -14.11 16.41 -3.80
N LEU A 287 -14.94 15.45 -3.38
CA LEU A 287 -16.34 15.68 -3.03
C LEU A 287 -16.46 16.67 -1.87
N ARG A 288 -15.68 16.47 -0.79
CA ARG A 288 -15.66 17.42 0.35
C ARG A 288 -15.21 18.81 -0.08
N LYS A 289 -14.20 18.92 -0.94
CA LYS A 289 -13.73 20.22 -1.45
C LYS A 289 -14.82 20.96 -2.24
N ALA A 290 -15.54 20.26 -3.13
CA ALA A 290 -16.68 20.83 -3.85
C ALA A 290 -17.77 21.33 -2.89
N SER A 291 -18.04 20.58 -1.81
CA SER A 291 -18.99 20.99 -0.78
C SER A 291 -18.52 22.21 0.01
N VAL A 292 -17.27 22.24 0.46
CA VAL A 292 -16.71 23.31 1.32
C VAL A 292 -16.72 24.66 0.60
N HIS A 293 -16.42 24.67 -0.71
CA HIS A 293 -16.38 25.88 -1.53
C HIS A 293 -17.72 26.23 -2.21
N SER A 294 -18.80 25.51 -1.89
CA SER A 294 -20.15 25.88 -2.33
C SER A 294 -20.75 26.98 -1.44
N ASN A 295 -21.87 27.57 -1.85
CA ASN A 295 -22.65 28.46 -0.97
C ASN A 295 -23.41 27.69 0.14
N LYS A 296 -23.34 26.35 0.13
CA LYS A 296 -23.93 25.42 1.11
C LYS A 296 -25.45 25.46 1.22
N LEU A 297 -26.16 26.16 0.31
CA LEU A 297 -27.62 26.21 0.30
C LEU A 297 -28.24 24.94 -0.29
N ALA A 298 -27.57 24.33 -1.28
CA ALA A 298 -27.99 23.08 -1.89
C ALA A 298 -26.78 22.19 -2.23
N PRO A 299 -26.10 21.61 -1.22
CA PRO A 299 -24.81 20.94 -1.41
C PRO A 299 -24.83 19.87 -2.51
N GLY A 300 -25.91 19.08 -2.61
CA GLY A 300 -26.04 18.06 -3.66
C GLY A 300 -26.02 18.64 -5.08
N ARG A 301 -26.71 19.76 -5.31
CA ARG A 301 -26.74 20.45 -6.62
C ARG A 301 -25.40 21.08 -6.95
N ASP A 302 -24.78 21.73 -5.96
CA ASP A 302 -23.53 22.46 -6.16
C ASP A 302 -22.36 21.50 -6.41
N ILE A 303 -22.34 20.37 -5.69
CA ILE A 303 -21.44 19.25 -5.95
C ILE A 303 -21.65 18.72 -7.36
N ALA A 304 -22.89 18.40 -7.76
CA ALA A 304 -23.19 17.88 -9.08
C ALA A 304 -22.73 18.83 -10.21
N THR A 305 -23.01 20.13 -10.06
CA THR A 305 -22.58 21.17 -11.01
C THR A 305 -21.06 21.26 -11.11
N THR A 306 -20.36 21.17 -9.98
CA THR A 306 -18.88 21.15 -9.96
C THR A 306 -18.32 19.94 -10.71
N PHE A 307 -18.89 18.75 -10.50
CA PHE A 307 -18.46 17.54 -11.19
C PHE A 307 -18.79 17.54 -12.68
N ASP A 308 -19.92 18.14 -13.08
CA ASP A 308 -20.26 18.35 -14.49
C ASP A 308 -19.23 19.27 -15.18
N ASN A 309 -18.88 20.39 -14.55
CA ASN A 309 -17.84 21.30 -15.04
C ASN A 309 -16.47 20.61 -15.17
N LEU A 310 -16.05 19.82 -14.17
CA LEU A 310 -14.80 19.07 -14.21
C LEU A 310 -14.81 18.02 -15.34
N SER A 311 -15.94 17.35 -15.57
CA SER A 311 -16.10 16.36 -16.64
C SER A 311 -16.03 17.02 -18.02
N CYS A 312 -16.68 18.17 -18.19
CA CYS A 312 -16.59 18.99 -19.40
C CYS A 312 -15.15 19.44 -19.67
N LEU A 313 -14.45 19.96 -18.65
CA LEU A 313 -13.05 20.35 -18.77
C LEU A 313 -12.15 19.17 -19.15
N ARG A 314 -12.35 18.00 -18.54
CA ARG A 314 -11.60 16.79 -18.90
C ARG A 314 -11.84 16.39 -20.36
N LEU A 315 -13.07 16.45 -20.84
CA LEU A 315 -13.40 16.18 -22.25
C LEU A 315 -12.64 17.15 -23.18
N VAL A 316 -12.61 18.45 -22.83
CA VAL A 316 -11.90 19.46 -23.61
C VAL A 316 -10.39 19.26 -23.60
N LEU A 317 -9.78 19.05 -22.42
CA LEU A 317 -8.34 18.90 -22.25
C LEU A 317 -7.77 17.59 -22.83
N SER A 318 -8.62 16.58 -23.03
CA SER A 318 -8.23 15.28 -23.60
C SER A 318 -8.50 15.18 -25.11
N ASP A 319 -8.82 16.29 -25.77
CA ASP A 319 -9.23 16.32 -27.19
C ASP A 319 -10.39 15.35 -27.49
N GLY A 320 -11.36 15.28 -26.57
CA GLY A 320 -12.46 14.32 -26.61
C GLY A 320 -13.30 14.39 -27.89
N VAL A 321 -13.87 13.23 -28.26
CA VAL A 321 -14.74 13.09 -29.43
C VAL A 321 -16.17 12.93 -28.96
N ILE A 322 -17.08 13.75 -29.50
CA ILE A 322 -18.51 13.66 -29.23
C ILE A 322 -19.17 12.95 -30.40
N TYR A 323 -19.83 11.82 -30.12
CA TYR A 323 -20.66 11.12 -31.09
C TYR A 323 -22.08 11.69 -31.07
N ASN A 324 -22.62 12.02 -32.23
CA ASN A 324 -24.00 12.46 -32.38
C ASN A 324 -24.84 11.30 -32.92
N GLU A 325 -25.65 10.70 -32.05
CA GLU A 325 -26.47 9.53 -32.39
C GLU A 325 -27.50 9.79 -33.49
N VAL A 326 -27.99 11.04 -33.63
CA VAL A 326 -28.99 11.41 -34.64
C VAL A 326 -28.37 11.45 -36.04
N THR A 327 -27.17 12.01 -36.15
CA THR A 327 -26.47 12.18 -37.44
C THR A 327 -25.53 11.02 -37.77
N GLY A 328 -25.20 10.17 -36.79
CA GLY A 328 -24.15 9.16 -36.88
C GLY A 328 -22.73 9.72 -36.99
N ALA A 329 -22.54 11.03 -36.86
CA ALA A 329 -21.26 11.70 -37.05
C ALA A 329 -20.52 11.93 -35.72
N THR A 330 -19.19 11.90 -35.78
CA THR A 330 -18.31 12.30 -34.67
C THR A 330 -17.82 13.73 -34.88
N ARG A 331 -17.79 14.53 -33.81
CA ARG A 331 -17.14 15.86 -33.80
C ARG A 331 -16.03 15.91 -32.76
N THR A 332 -14.92 16.53 -33.12
CA THR A 332 -13.84 16.85 -32.17
C THR A 332 -14.10 18.21 -31.53
N ILE A 333 -13.41 18.48 -30.43
CA ILE A 333 -13.34 19.85 -29.89
C ILE A 333 -12.61 20.76 -30.90
N GLY A 334 -13.06 22.01 -31.02
CA GLY A 334 -12.48 22.98 -31.94
C GLY A 334 -11.01 23.28 -31.58
N ARG A 335 -10.12 23.29 -32.58
CA ARG A 335 -8.67 23.47 -32.38
C ARG A 335 -8.29 24.75 -31.63
N LEU A 336 -9.03 25.84 -31.84
CA LEU A 336 -8.75 27.09 -31.13
C LEU A 336 -8.99 26.95 -29.61
N VAL A 337 -10.01 26.20 -29.21
CA VAL A 337 -10.30 25.93 -27.80
C VAL A 337 -9.20 25.07 -27.19
N THR A 338 -8.82 23.97 -27.85
CA THR A 338 -7.76 23.08 -27.33
C THR A 338 -6.40 23.79 -27.32
N SER A 339 -6.12 24.62 -28.33
CA SER A 339 -4.87 25.41 -28.39
C SER A 339 -4.71 26.37 -27.21
N MET A 340 -5.81 26.88 -26.65
CA MET A 340 -5.77 27.75 -25.47
C MET A 340 -5.10 27.06 -24.28
N PHE A 341 -5.41 25.78 -24.07
CA PHE A 341 -4.86 24.99 -22.97
C PHE A 341 -3.45 24.47 -23.27
N THR A 342 -3.06 24.35 -24.55
CA THR A 342 -1.72 23.82 -24.93
C THR A 342 -0.67 24.91 -25.12
N LEU A 343 -1.04 26.09 -25.63
CA LEU A 343 -0.10 27.12 -26.07
C LEU A 343 0.09 28.28 -25.07
N TYR A 344 -0.78 28.40 -24.06
CA TYR A 344 -0.76 29.55 -23.14
C TYR A 344 -0.39 29.13 -21.70
N PRO A 345 0.89 29.25 -21.31
CA PRO A 345 1.35 28.89 -19.97
C PRO A 345 0.68 29.65 -18.82
N SER A 346 0.18 30.87 -19.05
CA SER A 346 -0.57 31.62 -18.04
C SER A 346 -1.87 30.91 -17.63
N ILE A 347 -2.60 30.38 -18.62
CA ILE A 347 -3.84 29.63 -18.41
C ILE A 347 -3.54 28.27 -17.78
N GLN A 348 -2.49 27.60 -18.25
CA GLN A 348 -2.02 26.36 -17.63
C GLN A 348 -1.73 26.57 -16.13
N ARG A 349 -0.95 27.61 -15.79
CA ARG A 349 -0.61 27.95 -14.41
C ARG A 349 -1.83 28.31 -13.56
N SER A 350 -2.77 29.12 -14.06
CA SER A 350 -3.96 29.48 -13.29
C SER A 350 -4.86 28.29 -12.98
N MET A 351 -4.84 27.26 -13.83
CA MET A 351 -5.56 26.00 -13.64
C MET A 351 -4.78 24.94 -12.85
N GLY A 352 -3.51 25.19 -12.50
CA GLY A 352 -2.62 24.17 -11.95
C GLY A 352 -2.36 22.99 -12.91
N TYR A 353 -2.50 23.23 -14.22
CA TYR A 353 -2.27 22.28 -15.29
C TYR A 353 -0.89 22.52 -15.92
N ASP A 354 -0.23 21.46 -16.40
CA ASP A 354 0.99 21.57 -17.21
C ASP A 354 0.87 20.61 -18.39
N TYR A 355 0.73 21.17 -19.59
CA TYR A 355 0.55 20.40 -20.81
C TYR A 355 1.73 19.45 -21.07
N LYS A 356 2.96 19.91 -20.85
CA LYS A 356 4.17 19.11 -21.06
C LYS A 356 4.28 17.99 -20.03
N ALA A 357 3.94 18.26 -18.77
CA ALA A 357 3.94 17.23 -17.71
C ALA A 357 2.83 16.18 -17.88
N SER A 358 1.71 16.56 -18.51
CA SER A 358 0.59 15.66 -18.76
C SER A 358 0.84 14.63 -19.87
N ARG A 359 1.86 14.86 -20.72
CA ARG A 359 2.25 13.95 -21.81
C ARG A 359 3.43 13.05 -21.42
N ILE A 360 3.55 11.94 -22.14
CA ILE A 360 4.73 11.08 -22.03
C ILE A 360 5.90 11.86 -22.62
N GLN A 361 6.87 12.20 -21.78
CA GLN A 361 8.11 12.83 -22.23
C GLN A 361 8.95 11.78 -22.99
N PRO A 362 9.46 12.10 -24.18
CA PRO A 362 10.28 11.18 -24.95
C PRO A 362 11.60 10.90 -24.22
N ALA A 363 12.12 9.68 -24.36
CA ALA A 363 13.30 9.24 -23.61
C ALA A 363 14.57 10.07 -23.89
N ASN A 364 14.63 10.74 -25.06
CA ASN A 364 15.74 11.60 -25.46
C ASN A 364 15.79 12.95 -24.72
N GLU A 365 14.76 13.32 -23.95
CA GLU A 365 14.79 14.49 -23.06
C GLU A 365 15.55 14.23 -21.74
N PHE A 366 15.98 12.99 -21.51
CA PHE A 366 16.75 12.60 -20.34
C PHE A 366 18.15 12.08 -20.74
N PRO A 367 19.16 12.22 -19.86
CA PRO A 367 19.13 12.92 -18.58
C PRO A 367 19.19 14.45 -18.75
N ARG A 368 18.58 15.20 -17.82
CA ARG A 368 18.58 16.68 -17.81
C ARG A 368 18.79 17.26 -16.40
N PRO A 369 19.40 18.45 -16.25
CA PRO A 369 19.54 19.11 -14.96
C PRO A 369 18.19 19.61 -14.45
N THR A 370 18.02 19.59 -13.14
CA THR A 370 16.88 20.27 -12.50
C THR A 370 17.26 21.71 -12.14
N ASN A 371 16.28 22.49 -11.67
CA ASN A 371 16.51 23.86 -11.18
C ASN A 371 17.17 23.91 -9.79
N ALA A 372 17.59 22.76 -9.25
CA ALA A 372 18.25 22.70 -7.95
C ALA A 372 19.58 23.46 -7.97
N LYS A 373 19.78 24.36 -6.98
CA LYS A 373 21.02 25.14 -6.86
C LYS A 373 22.10 24.34 -6.12
N LEU A 374 23.34 24.43 -6.60
CA LEU A 374 24.49 23.80 -5.95
C LEU A 374 24.86 24.56 -4.67
N LYS A 375 24.85 23.87 -3.53
CA LYS A 375 25.23 24.45 -2.23
C LYS A 375 26.76 24.52 -2.15
N LYS A 376 27.31 25.60 -1.56
CA LYS A 376 28.77 25.80 -1.40
C LYS A 376 29.47 24.58 -0.77
N LYS A 377 28.85 23.97 0.25
CA LYS A 377 29.37 22.77 0.94
C LYS A 377 29.45 21.50 0.07
N ASN A 378 28.80 21.48 -1.08
CA ASN A 378 28.76 20.34 -2.00
C ASN A 378 29.66 20.57 -3.23
N LEU A 379 30.39 21.69 -3.30
CA LEU A 379 31.37 21.91 -4.35
C LEU A 379 32.46 20.84 -4.26
N SER A 380 32.83 20.28 -5.39
CA SER A 380 33.87 19.25 -5.50
C SER A 380 34.81 19.59 -6.64
N SER A 381 36.04 19.09 -6.57
CA SER A 381 36.96 19.18 -7.71
C SER A 381 36.52 18.20 -8.81
N ILE A 382 36.85 18.52 -10.06
CA ILE A 382 36.52 17.66 -11.21
C ILE A 382 37.24 16.31 -11.03
N PRO A 383 36.53 15.16 -11.12
CA PRO A 383 37.15 13.84 -11.04
C PRO A 383 38.28 13.69 -12.08
N LYS A 384 39.43 13.19 -11.65
CA LYS A 384 40.61 13.02 -12.54
C LYS A 384 40.29 12.15 -13.75
N SER A 385 39.53 11.07 -13.55
CA SER A 385 39.07 10.19 -14.63
C SER A 385 38.26 10.93 -15.69
N LEU A 386 37.34 11.81 -15.26
CA LEU A 386 36.52 12.62 -16.16
C LEU A 386 37.35 13.70 -16.87
N ARG A 387 38.27 14.36 -16.17
CA ARG A 387 39.18 15.34 -16.77
C ARG A 387 40.10 14.70 -17.81
N ASN A 388 40.63 13.52 -17.53
CA ASN A 388 41.50 12.78 -18.45
C ASN A 388 40.75 12.29 -19.69
N ALA A 389 39.49 11.86 -19.54
CA ALA A 389 38.64 11.48 -20.67
C ALA A 389 38.23 12.67 -21.56
N HIS A 390 38.17 13.88 -20.99
CA HIS A 390 37.78 15.10 -21.70
C HIS A 390 38.72 16.29 -21.42
N PRO A 391 40.01 16.27 -21.86
CA PRO A 391 41.02 17.24 -21.42
C PRO A 391 40.76 18.70 -21.82
N LEU A 392 40.06 18.93 -22.92
CA LEU A 392 39.88 20.25 -23.55
C LEU A 392 38.42 20.72 -23.58
N VAL A 393 37.51 20.01 -22.90
CA VAL A 393 36.07 20.32 -22.91
C VAL A 393 35.68 21.05 -21.63
N PRO A 394 34.77 22.04 -21.65
CA PRO A 394 34.18 22.61 -20.45
C PRO A 394 33.46 21.54 -19.60
N ILE A 395 33.81 21.49 -18.32
CA ILE A 395 33.18 20.58 -17.34
C ILE A 395 32.63 21.44 -16.19
N ALA A 396 31.34 21.31 -15.90
CA ALA A 396 30.67 22.05 -14.84
C ALA A 396 29.95 21.09 -13.88
N GLN A 397 30.02 21.36 -12.58
CA GLN A 397 29.30 20.56 -11.58
C GLN A 397 27.81 20.89 -11.60
N VAL A 398 26.97 19.86 -11.49
CA VAL A 398 25.51 19.96 -11.44
C VAL A 398 25.03 19.54 -10.05
N ALA A 399 24.00 20.19 -9.53
CA ALA A 399 23.47 19.84 -8.20
C ALA A 399 22.59 18.59 -8.22
N GLN A 400 21.78 18.43 -9.26
CA GLN A 400 20.82 17.35 -9.38
C GLN A 400 20.48 17.09 -10.87
N LEU A 401 20.34 15.81 -11.22
CA LEU A 401 19.90 15.38 -12.55
C LEU A 401 18.57 14.64 -12.45
N GLN A 402 17.71 14.81 -13.43
CA GLN A 402 16.57 13.94 -13.67
C GLN A 402 16.94 12.97 -14.79
N VAL A 403 16.98 11.67 -14.50
CA VAL A 403 17.40 10.63 -15.46
C VAL A 403 16.23 9.93 -16.14
N ASN A 404 15.04 10.01 -15.55
CA ASN A 404 13.78 9.66 -16.19
C ASN A 404 12.61 10.37 -15.49
N LYS A 405 11.36 10.07 -15.87
CA LYS A 405 10.16 10.69 -15.28
C LYS A 405 10.08 10.58 -13.76
N HIS A 406 10.59 9.50 -13.18
CA HIS A 406 10.42 9.14 -11.76
C HIS A 406 11.69 9.32 -10.93
N VAL A 407 12.87 9.26 -11.56
CA VAL A 407 14.16 9.20 -10.86
C VAL A 407 14.92 10.52 -10.96
N ARG A 408 15.30 11.03 -9.79
CA ARG A 408 16.17 12.20 -9.63
C ARG A 408 17.42 11.79 -8.85
N LEU A 409 18.58 12.22 -9.33
CA LEU A 409 19.88 11.93 -8.75
C LEU A 409 20.47 13.17 -8.10
N GLY A 410 20.93 13.04 -6.86
CA GLY A 410 21.72 14.03 -6.15
C GLY A 410 22.88 13.37 -5.41
N LYS A 411 23.78 14.18 -4.85
CA LYS A 411 24.80 13.69 -3.91
C LYS A 411 24.16 12.88 -2.78
N GLY A 412 24.75 11.74 -2.42
CA GLY A 412 24.27 10.84 -1.38
C GLY A 412 23.19 9.85 -1.83
N THR A 413 22.89 9.77 -3.13
CA THR A 413 21.93 8.80 -3.68
C THR A 413 22.67 7.52 -4.07
N PHE A 414 22.15 6.35 -3.69
CA PHE A 414 22.63 5.08 -4.21
C PHE A 414 21.99 4.77 -5.57
N VAL A 415 22.81 4.44 -6.56
CA VAL A 415 22.41 4.17 -7.94
C VAL A 415 22.91 2.82 -8.40
N VAL A 416 22.15 2.19 -9.31
CA VAL A 416 22.57 0.99 -10.02
C VAL A 416 22.91 1.36 -11.46
N VAL A 417 24.10 0.97 -11.90
CA VAL A 417 24.62 1.27 -13.23
C VAL A 417 24.70 -0.01 -14.06
N SER A 418 24.28 0.08 -15.32
CA SER A 418 24.42 -1.02 -16.29
C SER A 418 25.88 -1.27 -16.64
N GLY A 419 26.30 -2.53 -16.57
CA GLY A 419 27.68 -2.99 -16.80
C GLY A 419 28.07 -3.18 -18.26
N GLU A 420 27.52 -2.42 -19.21
CA GLU A 420 27.85 -2.57 -20.64
C GLU A 420 29.34 -2.30 -20.96
N SER A 421 30.10 -1.70 -20.03
CA SER A 421 31.54 -1.45 -20.20
C SER A 421 32.46 -2.45 -19.49
N LEU A 422 31.95 -3.32 -18.62
CA LEU A 422 32.76 -4.26 -17.80
C LEU A 422 31.91 -5.50 -17.44
N ASN A 423 31.98 -6.54 -18.28
CA ASN A 423 31.49 -7.91 -18.02
C ASN A 423 29.98 -8.12 -17.77
N GLY A 424 29.11 -7.13 -17.98
CA GLY A 424 27.66 -7.29 -17.82
C GLY A 424 27.15 -7.32 -16.37
N ASN A 425 28.01 -7.07 -15.39
CA ASN A 425 27.63 -7.04 -13.97
C ASN A 425 27.04 -5.68 -13.58
N LEU A 426 25.99 -5.69 -12.75
CA LEU A 426 25.40 -4.48 -12.17
C LEU A 426 26.38 -3.86 -11.15
N ILE A 427 26.59 -2.55 -11.24
CA ILE A 427 27.43 -1.80 -10.29
C ILE A 427 26.51 -1.01 -9.37
N LEU A 428 26.64 -1.22 -8.06
CA LEU A 428 26.04 -0.37 -7.05
C LEU A 428 27.02 0.75 -6.68
N GLY A 429 26.57 2.00 -6.67
CA GLY A 429 27.44 3.12 -6.30
C GLY A 429 26.72 4.23 -5.56
N LEU A 430 27.45 4.91 -4.68
CA LEU A 430 27.00 6.12 -4.00
C LEU A 430 27.42 7.35 -4.79
N VAL A 431 26.48 8.22 -5.15
CA VAL A 431 26.76 9.45 -5.89
C VAL A 431 27.49 10.46 -5.01
N GLU A 432 28.72 10.81 -5.38
CA GLU A 432 29.51 11.86 -4.72
C GLU A 432 29.31 13.23 -5.40
N SER A 433 29.25 13.25 -6.73
CA SER A 433 29.08 14.47 -7.52
C SER A 433 28.52 14.20 -8.91
N LEU A 434 27.89 15.22 -9.52
CA LEU A 434 27.28 15.17 -10.83
C LEU A 434 27.92 16.24 -11.73
N TRP A 435 28.10 15.94 -13.00
CA TRP A 435 28.89 16.77 -13.92
C TRP A 435 28.22 16.88 -15.29
N SER A 436 28.29 18.05 -15.88
CA SER A 436 27.96 18.33 -17.28
C SER A 436 29.25 18.50 -18.06
N VAL A 437 29.38 17.77 -19.16
CA VAL A 437 30.48 17.87 -20.12
C VAL A 437 29.88 18.36 -21.43
N THR A 438 30.30 19.54 -21.90
CA THR A 438 29.68 20.21 -23.06
C THR A 438 30.69 20.37 -24.20
N PRO A 439 30.74 19.43 -25.17
CA PRO A 439 31.58 19.57 -26.36
C PRO A 439 31.16 20.77 -27.20
N HIS A 440 32.09 21.41 -27.92
CA HIS A 440 31.80 22.62 -28.71
C HIS A 440 30.75 22.45 -29.84
N ARG A 441 30.40 21.22 -30.22
CA ARG A 441 29.49 20.92 -31.34
C ARG A 441 28.28 20.04 -30.97
N ASP A 442 28.25 19.47 -29.78
CA ASP A 442 27.19 18.56 -29.31
C ASP A 442 26.49 19.14 -28.08
N GLY A 443 25.27 18.64 -27.80
CA GLY A 443 24.57 18.94 -26.57
C GLY A 443 25.34 18.47 -25.32
N PRO A 444 25.02 19.00 -24.12
CA PRO A 444 25.66 18.58 -22.89
C PRO A 444 25.43 17.09 -22.63
N THR A 445 26.50 16.40 -22.25
CA THR A 445 26.47 15.02 -21.76
C THR A 445 26.68 15.01 -20.26
N TYR A 446 25.96 14.15 -19.55
CA TYR A 446 25.96 14.15 -18.10
C TYR A 446 26.68 12.92 -17.54
N PHE A 447 27.53 13.16 -16.55
CA PHE A 447 28.30 12.15 -15.86
C PHE A 447 28.06 12.19 -14.36
N VAL A 448 28.17 11.03 -13.73
CA VAL A 448 27.97 10.84 -12.29
C VAL A 448 29.24 10.22 -11.73
N SER A 449 29.85 10.89 -10.77
CA SER A 449 30.96 10.34 -10.00
C SER A 449 30.38 9.51 -8.87
N VAL A 450 30.68 8.22 -8.86
CA VAL A 450 30.21 7.28 -7.85
C VAL A 450 31.37 6.60 -7.15
N VAL A 451 31.20 6.32 -5.86
CA VAL A 451 32.04 5.35 -5.13
C VAL A 451 31.33 4.00 -5.23
N GLU A 452 32.03 2.99 -5.74
CA GLU A 452 31.48 1.63 -5.91
C GLU A 452 31.28 0.96 -4.54
N PHE A 453 30.19 0.21 -4.42
CA PHE A 453 29.89 -0.66 -3.29
C PHE A 453 29.77 -2.10 -3.79
N GLN A 454 30.35 -3.03 -3.04
CA GLN A 454 30.33 -4.46 -3.34
C GLN A 454 29.18 -5.14 -2.61
N LEU A 455 28.49 -6.05 -3.30
CA LEU A 455 27.45 -6.89 -2.70
C LEU A 455 28.11 -8.05 -1.94
N GLY A 456 27.67 -8.29 -0.70
CA GLY A 456 28.15 -9.35 0.17
C GLY A 456 27.18 -10.53 0.31
N GLY A 457 27.24 -11.22 1.45
CA GLY A 457 26.33 -12.31 1.81
C GLY A 457 24.90 -11.83 2.16
N VAL A 458 24.06 -12.76 2.56
CA VAL A 458 22.79 -12.43 3.25
C VAL A 458 23.11 -12.25 4.71
N ASP A 459 22.75 -11.10 5.27
CA ASP A 459 22.92 -10.79 6.69
C ASP A 459 22.01 -11.66 7.56
N GLU A 460 22.51 -12.18 8.67
CA GLU A 460 21.73 -13.06 9.56
C GLU A 460 20.66 -12.30 10.37
N TYR A 461 20.90 -11.04 10.71
CA TYR A 461 19.99 -10.25 11.53
C TYR A 461 18.86 -9.66 10.69
N TYR A 462 19.20 -9.06 9.55
CA TYR A 462 18.25 -8.42 8.65
C TYR A 462 17.67 -9.37 7.59
N GLU A 463 18.29 -10.53 7.34
CA GLU A 463 17.99 -11.42 6.21
C GLU A 463 17.95 -10.69 4.87
N MET A 464 18.85 -9.73 4.70
CA MET A 464 18.96 -8.87 3.52
C MET A 464 20.39 -8.83 3.01
N ARG A 465 20.59 -8.38 1.78
CA ARG A 465 21.90 -8.40 1.12
C ARG A 465 22.81 -7.35 1.76
N GLN A 466 23.96 -7.80 2.28
CA GLN A 466 25.02 -6.92 2.77
C GLN A 466 25.64 -6.13 1.63
N VAL A 467 26.05 -4.91 1.92
CA VAL A 467 26.65 -3.97 0.97
C VAL A 467 27.83 -3.30 1.66
N ARG A 468 29.01 -3.37 1.05
CA ARG A 468 30.23 -2.81 1.61
C ARG A 468 30.83 -1.74 0.70
N ARG A 469 31.26 -0.62 1.30
CA ARG A 469 31.98 0.44 0.58
C ARG A 469 33.30 -0.09 0.02
N SER A 470 33.57 0.19 -1.24
CA SER A 470 34.90 -0.06 -1.83
C SER A 470 35.72 1.23 -1.92
N HIS A 471 37.00 1.12 -2.26
CA HIS A 471 37.88 2.26 -2.54
C HIS A 471 37.83 2.72 -4.01
N ARG A 472 36.99 2.09 -4.85
CA ARG A 472 36.97 2.35 -6.29
C ARG A 472 36.01 3.48 -6.61
N GLU A 473 36.55 4.56 -7.18
CA GLU A 473 35.77 5.68 -7.70
C GLU A 473 35.62 5.56 -9.22
N LEU A 474 34.40 5.79 -9.71
CA LEU A 474 34.04 5.67 -11.12
C LEU A 474 33.32 6.93 -11.59
N SER A 475 33.65 7.38 -12.81
CA SER A 475 32.85 8.36 -13.52
C SER A 475 32.02 7.64 -14.57
N VAL A 476 30.70 7.58 -14.38
CA VAL A 476 29.78 6.86 -15.27
C VAL A 476 28.90 7.85 -16.03
N ASN A 477 28.58 7.55 -17.29
CA ASN A 477 27.62 8.36 -18.03
C ASN A 477 26.22 8.13 -17.44
N ALA A 478 25.49 9.22 -17.17
CA ALA A 478 24.17 9.18 -16.53
C ALA A 478 23.13 8.38 -17.33
N LYS A 479 23.33 8.18 -18.65
CA LYS A 479 22.46 7.36 -19.49
C LYS A 479 22.47 5.86 -19.15
N TYR A 480 23.52 5.38 -18.48
CA TYR A 480 23.65 3.97 -18.07
C TYR A 480 23.11 3.71 -16.66
N ILE A 481 22.53 4.72 -16.00
CA ILE A 481 21.93 4.55 -14.68
C ILE A 481 20.55 3.92 -14.87
N LEU A 482 20.38 2.73 -14.29
CA LEU A 482 19.13 1.96 -14.36
C LEU A 482 18.08 2.52 -13.41
N GLY A 483 18.51 2.94 -12.21
CA GLY A 483 17.63 3.47 -11.18
C GLY A 483 18.35 3.73 -9.88
N CYS A 484 17.58 4.03 -8.84
CA CYS A 484 18.08 4.25 -7.49
C CYS A 484 17.55 3.18 -6.55
N VAL A 485 18.39 2.79 -5.60
CA VAL A 485 18.04 1.84 -4.54
C VAL A 485 18.18 2.51 -3.17
N ASN A 486 17.46 1.98 -2.19
CA ASN A 486 17.58 2.38 -0.80
C ASN A 486 18.53 1.43 -0.07
N VAL A 487 19.46 2.04 0.66
CA VAL A 487 20.49 1.34 1.42
C VAL A 487 20.53 1.98 2.81
N GLN A 488 20.50 1.15 3.85
CA GLN A 488 20.58 1.56 5.25
C GLN A 488 21.94 1.19 5.82
N HIS A 489 22.44 1.96 6.78
CA HIS A 489 23.65 1.56 7.53
C HIS A 489 23.37 0.29 8.33
N ASP A 490 24.36 -0.58 8.45
CA ASP A 490 24.27 -1.76 9.32
C ASP A 490 24.50 -1.35 10.78
N CYS A 491 23.45 -0.78 11.37
CA CYS A 491 23.50 -0.29 12.74
C CYS A 491 23.60 -1.42 13.77
N HIS A 492 23.18 -2.63 13.42
CA HIS A 492 23.27 -3.79 14.31
C HIS A 492 24.71 -4.25 14.45
N GLN A 493 25.40 -4.52 13.34
CA GLN A 493 26.83 -4.85 13.34
C GLN A 493 27.68 -3.70 13.91
N GLY A 494 27.31 -2.46 13.57
CA GLY A 494 28.03 -1.28 13.99
C GLY A 494 27.80 -0.86 15.45
N GLU A 495 26.89 -1.53 16.19
CA GLU A 495 26.49 -1.16 17.56
C GLU A 495 26.22 0.34 17.72
N CYS A 496 25.52 0.93 16.74
CA CYS A 496 25.38 2.38 16.65
C CYS A 496 24.59 2.95 17.84
N THR A 497 24.98 4.13 18.30
CA THR A 497 24.42 4.76 19.51
C THR A 497 23.64 6.02 19.17
N LEU A 498 22.71 6.41 20.06
CA LEU A 498 21.96 7.65 19.94
C LEU A 498 22.74 8.81 20.58
N GLU A 499 22.91 9.90 19.83
CA GLU A 499 23.48 11.15 20.33
C GLU A 499 22.52 12.33 20.09
N ARG A 500 22.50 13.29 21.02
CA ARG A 500 21.64 14.48 20.93
C ARG A 500 22.34 15.61 20.18
N THR A 501 22.54 15.45 18.86
CA THR A 501 23.40 16.33 18.06
C THR A 501 22.67 17.16 16.99
N LYS A 502 21.56 16.67 16.43
CA LYS A 502 20.87 17.34 15.31
C LYS A 502 19.99 18.49 15.80
N SER A 503 20.22 19.69 15.27
CA SER A 503 19.37 20.85 15.53
C SER A 503 17.97 20.64 14.94
N ILE A 504 16.95 20.97 15.72
CA ILE A 504 15.56 20.97 15.27
C ILE A 504 15.33 22.24 14.46
N ARG A 505 14.68 22.10 13.30
CA ARG A 505 14.31 23.25 12.47
C ARG A 505 12.83 23.58 12.67
N MET A 506 12.53 24.79 13.11
CA MET A 506 11.16 25.32 13.28
C MET A 506 11.02 26.56 12.41
N GLU A 507 9.90 26.70 11.69
CA GLU A 507 9.63 27.86 10.82
C GLU A 507 10.80 28.20 9.88
N ARG A 508 11.41 27.16 9.30
CA ARG A 508 12.58 27.25 8.41
C ARG A 508 13.86 27.81 9.07
N GLN A 509 13.93 27.94 10.39
CA GLN A 509 15.14 28.33 11.12
C GLN A 509 15.68 27.18 12.00
N ASP A 510 16.99 27.04 12.04
CA ASP A 510 17.63 26.07 12.95
C ASP A 510 17.53 26.61 14.38
N THR A 511 16.97 25.81 15.28
CA THR A 511 16.83 26.16 16.70
C THR A 511 18.03 25.66 17.51
N ASN A 512 18.17 26.17 18.73
CA ASN A 512 19.15 25.65 19.70
C ASN A 512 18.74 24.31 20.32
N TRP A 513 17.52 23.83 20.04
CA TRP A 513 17.05 22.55 20.53
C TRP A 513 17.63 21.42 19.69
N LYS A 514 18.16 20.40 20.36
CA LYS A 514 18.76 19.24 19.71
C LYS A 514 17.84 18.04 19.87
N THR A 515 17.68 17.26 18.80
CA THR A 515 17.00 15.96 18.81
C THR A 515 18.02 14.82 18.81
N TRP A 516 17.57 13.64 19.23
CA TRP A 516 18.34 12.41 19.20
C TRP A 516 18.47 11.89 17.77
N VAL A 517 19.68 11.50 17.39
CA VAL A 517 20.01 10.92 16.08
C VAL A 517 21.01 9.80 16.28
N VAL A 518 20.92 8.78 15.44
CA VAL A 518 21.88 7.67 15.40
C VAL A 518 23.22 8.21 14.90
N LYS A 519 24.26 8.00 15.69
CA LYS A 519 25.63 8.15 15.24
C LYS A 519 26.12 6.80 14.73
N HIS A 520 26.34 6.75 13.42
CA HIS A 520 26.93 5.59 12.78
C HIS A 520 28.39 5.42 13.22
N SER A 521 28.78 4.19 13.49
CA SER A 521 30.15 3.82 13.90
C SER A 521 31.14 3.87 12.74
N ASP A 522 30.67 3.67 11.51
CA ASP A 522 31.45 3.69 10.28
C ASP A 522 30.66 4.23 9.08
N GLU A 523 31.34 4.32 7.94
CA GLU A 523 30.75 4.60 6.62
C GLU A 523 31.04 3.46 5.62
N GLU A 524 31.21 2.23 6.13
CA GLU A 524 31.64 1.07 5.35
C GLU A 524 30.56 -0.01 5.20
N HIS A 525 29.77 -0.26 6.25
CA HIS A 525 28.85 -1.41 6.32
C HIS A 525 27.39 -0.97 6.16
N TYR A 526 26.71 -1.60 5.21
CA TYR A 526 25.35 -1.25 4.84
C TYR A 526 24.53 -2.48 4.46
N ILE A 527 23.21 -2.32 4.45
CA ILE A 527 22.22 -3.31 4.06
C ILE A 527 21.36 -2.74 2.93
N LEU A 528 21.22 -3.51 1.84
CA LEU A 528 20.29 -3.19 0.76
C LEU A 528 18.86 -3.45 1.22
N ASN A 529 18.01 -2.42 1.19
CA ASN A 529 16.64 -2.52 1.70
C ASN A 529 15.73 -3.36 0.79
N ALA A 530 15.56 -4.64 1.15
CA ALA A 530 14.66 -5.56 0.44
C ALA A 530 13.16 -5.30 0.70
N GLY A 531 12.83 -4.39 1.61
CA GLY A 531 11.46 -3.93 1.88
C GLY A 531 11.06 -2.68 1.10
N SER A 532 11.93 -2.13 0.24
CA SER A 532 11.64 -0.90 -0.52
C SER A 532 10.44 -1.09 -1.46
N LEU A 533 9.46 -0.18 -1.34
CA LEU A 533 8.31 -0.09 -2.26
C LEU A 533 8.61 0.81 -3.47
N HIS A 534 9.79 1.44 -3.51
CA HIS A 534 10.28 2.18 -4.66
C HIS A 534 11.20 1.29 -5.51
N ASP A 535 10.85 1.13 -6.78
CA ASP A 535 11.51 0.22 -7.73
C ASP A 535 11.81 -1.19 -7.15
N PRO A 536 10.77 -1.95 -6.75
CA PRO A 536 10.94 -3.30 -6.19
C PRO A 536 11.76 -4.23 -7.09
N HIS A 537 11.52 -4.18 -8.40
CA HIS A 537 12.19 -5.02 -9.39
C HIS A 537 13.72 -4.84 -9.35
N LEU A 538 14.19 -3.59 -9.30
CA LEU A 538 15.63 -3.30 -9.21
C LEU A 538 16.22 -3.81 -7.89
N HIS A 539 15.50 -3.67 -6.78
CA HIS A 539 15.93 -4.19 -5.48
C HIS A 539 15.97 -5.73 -5.47
N HIS A 540 14.99 -6.42 -6.05
CA HIS A 540 15.00 -7.88 -6.18
C HIS A 540 16.16 -8.37 -7.04
N THR A 541 16.35 -7.76 -8.21
CA THR A 541 17.42 -8.11 -9.14
C THR A 541 18.80 -7.93 -8.51
N LEU A 542 19.01 -6.82 -7.80
CA LEU A 542 20.29 -6.50 -7.17
C LEU A 542 20.53 -7.33 -5.89
N SER A 543 19.50 -7.55 -5.08
CA SER A 543 19.64 -8.29 -3.82
C SER A 543 19.79 -9.79 -4.03
N ASN A 544 19.11 -10.35 -5.04
CA ASN A 544 19.11 -11.77 -5.40
C ASN A 544 19.03 -12.65 -4.13
N LEU A 545 18.03 -12.39 -3.29
CA LEU A 545 17.85 -13.10 -2.02
C LEU A 545 17.35 -14.52 -2.29
N PRO A 546 17.88 -15.53 -1.58
CA PRO A 546 17.34 -16.88 -1.64
C PRO A 546 15.91 -16.88 -1.08
N LEU A 547 15.08 -17.75 -1.65
CA LEU A 547 13.71 -17.94 -1.23
C LEU A 547 13.48 -19.41 -0.93
N ASP A 548 13.48 -19.74 0.35
CA ASP A 548 13.28 -21.10 0.86
C ASP A 548 11.88 -21.18 1.50
N PRO A 549 10.84 -21.55 0.72
CA PRO A 549 9.49 -21.64 1.26
C PRO A 549 9.37 -22.80 2.27
N PRO A 550 8.48 -22.68 3.27
CA PRO A 550 8.27 -23.73 4.28
C PRO A 550 7.79 -25.03 3.64
N THR A 551 8.39 -26.15 4.04
CA THR A 551 8.01 -27.49 3.60
C THR A 551 6.69 -27.93 4.23
N PRO A 552 6.03 -28.99 3.71
CA PRO A 552 4.83 -29.55 4.33
C PRO A 552 5.05 -29.96 5.81
N ALA A 553 6.22 -30.53 6.13
CA ALA A 553 6.58 -30.88 7.50
C ALA A 553 6.68 -29.64 8.40
N ASP A 554 7.28 -28.55 7.90
CA ASP A 554 7.35 -27.27 8.63
C ASP A 554 5.95 -26.75 8.96
N TRP A 555 5.00 -26.86 8.03
CA TRP A 555 3.61 -26.44 8.27
C TRP A 555 2.93 -27.24 9.38
N VAL A 556 3.11 -28.56 9.40
CA VAL A 556 2.55 -29.42 10.46
C VAL A 556 3.10 -28.99 11.82
N GLU A 557 4.41 -28.80 11.94
CA GLU A 557 5.05 -28.35 13.17
C GLU A 557 4.55 -26.94 13.59
N ALA A 558 4.51 -25.99 12.64
CA ALA A 558 4.08 -24.63 12.93
C ALA A 558 2.62 -24.54 13.37
N ILE A 559 1.72 -25.33 12.78
CA ILE A 559 0.31 -25.38 13.18
C ILE A 559 0.17 -25.96 14.58
N ALA A 560 0.85 -27.08 14.87
CA ALA A 560 0.83 -27.70 16.20
C ALA A 560 1.35 -26.73 17.27
N LYS A 561 2.56 -26.19 17.07
CA LYS A 561 3.17 -25.21 17.99
C LYS A 561 2.30 -23.97 18.18
N GLY A 562 1.76 -23.43 17.10
CA GLY A 562 0.89 -22.25 17.14
C GLY A 562 -0.40 -22.48 17.92
N LEU A 563 -0.98 -23.69 17.82
CA LEU A 563 -2.16 -24.09 18.58
C LEU A 563 -1.83 -24.29 20.06
N ASP A 564 -0.72 -24.93 20.37
CA ASP A 564 -0.26 -25.12 21.75
C ASP A 564 -0.13 -23.75 22.45
N ILE A 565 0.56 -22.79 21.82
CA ILE A 565 0.70 -21.43 22.35
C ILE A 565 -0.66 -20.72 22.53
N TRP A 566 -1.61 -20.93 21.61
CA TRP A 566 -2.94 -20.34 21.75
C TRP A 566 -3.75 -21.00 22.88
N ASN A 567 -3.57 -22.30 23.10
CA ASN A 567 -4.33 -23.07 24.08
C ASN A 567 -3.73 -23.05 25.49
N ASP A 568 -2.45 -22.68 25.66
CA ASP A 568 -1.72 -22.61 26.94
C ASP A 568 -2.29 -21.57 27.95
N GLY A 569 -3.46 -20.98 27.66
CA GLY A 569 -4.18 -20.03 28.51
C GLY A 569 -5.71 -20.16 28.53
N GLY A 570 -6.29 -21.30 28.12
CA GLY A 570 -7.75 -21.52 28.16
C GLY A 570 -8.18 -23.00 28.18
N ASP A 571 -9.47 -23.27 28.38
CA ASP A 571 -10.06 -24.61 28.27
C ASP A 571 -9.95 -25.09 26.81
N GLY A 572 -8.93 -25.89 26.52
CA GLY A 572 -8.70 -26.44 25.18
C GLY A 572 -9.91 -27.21 24.66
N VAL A 573 -10.09 -27.23 23.33
CA VAL A 573 -11.15 -28.02 22.71
C VAL A 573 -10.71 -29.49 22.68
N GLU A 574 -11.37 -30.36 23.46
CA GLU A 574 -11.05 -31.79 23.57
C GLU A 574 -11.28 -32.60 22.27
N SER A 575 -11.89 -32.00 21.23
CA SER A 575 -12.26 -32.69 19.98
C SER A 575 -12.13 -31.80 18.72
N ASP A 576 -11.45 -32.32 17.70
CA ASP A 576 -11.32 -31.72 16.36
C ASP A 576 -12.58 -31.88 15.48
N GLN A 577 -13.60 -32.59 15.96
CA GLN A 577 -14.81 -32.88 15.19
C GLN A 577 -15.96 -31.96 15.61
N GLU A 578 -16.41 -31.11 14.68
CA GLU A 578 -17.84 -30.81 14.62
C GLU A 578 -18.53 -32.12 14.18
N ASP A 579 -19.44 -32.68 14.97
CA ASP A 579 -20.27 -33.82 14.54
C ASP A 579 -20.87 -33.52 13.15
N ARG A 580 -20.27 -34.11 12.11
CA ARG A 580 -20.74 -34.04 10.73
C ARG A 580 -21.88 -35.03 10.48
N SER A 581 -22.37 -35.70 11.52
CA SER A 581 -23.51 -36.62 11.52
C SER A 581 -24.84 -35.85 11.56
N GLU A 582 -25.11 -35.10 10.49
CA GLU A 582 -26.47 -34.79 10.01
C GLU A 582 -26.37 -34.16 8.61
N SER A 583 -25.74 -34.88 7.68
CA SER A 583 -25.73 -34.55 6.25
C SER A 583 -26.98 -35.05 5.51
N SER A 584 -28.10 -35.29 6.23
CA SER A 584 -29.38 -35.68 5.62
C SER A 584 -30.59 -34.92 6.16
N CYS A 585 -30.41 -33.75 6.77
CA CYS A 585 -31.55 -32.90 7.13
C CYS A 585 -31.97 -32.08 5.89
N SER A 586 -33.23 -32.26 5.49
CA SER A 586 -33.88 -31.53 4.42
C SER A 586 -33.65 -30.02 4.52
N GLU A 587 -33.63 -29.32 3.38
CA GLU A 587 -33.30 -27.88 3.28
C GLU A 587 -34.22 -26.92 4.09
N ASP A 588 -35.21 -27.45 4.81
CA ASP A 588 -36.28 -26.71 5.48
C ASP A 588 -36.32 -26.80 7.01
N ASP A 589 -35.43 -27.57 7.66
CA ASP A 589 -35.43 -27.66 9.12
C ASP A 589 -34.94 -26.36 9.78
N ASP A 590 -35.74 -25.87 10.73
CA ASP A 590 -35.51 -24.63 11.47
C ASP A 590 -34.28 -24.77 12.36
N ALA A 591 -33.20 -24.06 12.00
CA ALA A 591 -31.96 -24.07 12.76
C ALA A 591 -32.19 -23.41 14.13
N LYS A 592 -32.04 -24.19 15.21
CA LYS A 592 -32.00 -23.69 16.59
C LYS A 592 -30.56 -23.30 16.91
N GLY A 593 -30.27 -22.00 16.89
CA GLY A 593 -28.96 -21.46 17.29
C GLY A 593 -29.15 -20.14 18.00
N GLU A 594 -28.39 -19.92 19.08
CA GLU A 594 -28.37 -18.70 19.86
C GLU A 594 -27.81 -17.51 19.06
N THR A 595 -28.31 -16.33 19.36
CA THR A 595 -27.86 -15.05 18.82
C THR A 595 -26.93 -14.40 19.84
N ASP A 596 -25.62 -14.39 19.57
CA ASP A 596 -24.68 -13.53 20.30
C ASP A 596 -24.93 -12.06 19.91
N ASP A 597 -25.40 -11.27 20.88
CA ASP A 597 -25.54 -9.81 20.83
C ASP A 597 -24.20 -9.14 21.15
N GLU A 598 -23.23 -9.20 20.23
CA GLU A 598 -22.08 -8.28 20.25
C GLU A 598 -21.73 -7.87 18.81
N ASP A 599 -22.47 -6.89 18.27
CA ASP A 599 -22.02 -6.06 17.15
C ASP A 599 -22.34 -4.60 17.50
N THR A 600 -21.64 -4.08 18.50
CA THR A 600 -21.57 -2.64 18.75
C THR A 600 -20.57 -2.01 17.77
N GLY A 601 -21.13 -1.37 16.74
CA GLY A 601 -20.56 -0.14 16.19
C GLY A 601 -19.55 -0.27 15.06
N SER A 602 -20.04 -0.48 13.84
CA SER A 602 -19.54 0.26 12.68
C SER A 602 -20.72 0.83 11.89
N GLN A 603 -21.36 1.84 12.46
CA GLN A 603 -22.21 2.74 11.66
C GLN A 603 -21.27 3.58 10.79
N ALA A 604 -21.35 3.38 9.47
CA ALA A 604 -20.98 4.42 8.55
C ALA A 604 -21.98 5.56 8.77
N GLU A 605 -21.56 6.65 9.41
CA GLU A 605 -22.36 7.85 9.58
C GLU A 605 -22.77 8.40 8.22
N THR A 606 -24.03 8.21 7.88
CA THR A 606 -24.73 9.00 6.87
C THR A 606 -25.06 10.36 7.47
N GLY A 607 -24.44 11.42 6.94
CA GLY A 607 -24.93 12.80 6.96
C GLY A 607 -25.40 13.35 8.30
N SER A 608 -24.49 13.94 9.07
CA SER A 608 -24.86 14.82 10.20
C SER A 608 -25.53 16.10 9.67
N THR A 609 -26.80 16.26 10.01
CA THR A 609 -27.54 17.53 9.95
C THR A 609 -26.96 18.49 10.99
N TYR A 610 -26.42 19.61 10.51
CA TYR A 610 -25.89 20.71 11.32
C TYR A 610 -27.07 21.46 11.96
N SER A 611 -27.29 21.29 13.27
CA SER A 611 -28.06 22.22 14.09
C SER A 611 -27.08 22.93 15.02
N GLY A 612 -26.87 24.22 14.79
CA GLY A 612 -25.99 25.04 15.59
C GLY A 612 -26.57 25.36 16.96
N THR A 613 -25.69 25.42 17.95
CA THR A 613 -25.76 26.32 19.10
C THR A 613 -24.33 26.65 19.51
N ASP A 614 -24.03 27.95 19.44
CA ASP A 614 -22.78 28.56 19.86
C ASP A 614 -22.46 28.30 21.33
N THR A 615 -21.21 27.96 21.62
CA THR A 615 -20.45 28.54 22.75
C THR A 615 -18.97 28.56 22.34
N ALA A 616 -18.44 29.78 22.28
CA ALA A 616 -17.05 30.09 22.01
C ALA A 616 -16.13 29.50 23.10
N ASP A 617 -14.99 28.95 22.68
CA ASP A 617 -13.73 29.02 23.42
C ASP A 617 -12.58 28.78 22.42
N ASP A 618 -11.66 29.74 22.42
CA ASP A 618 -10.58 29.95 21.46
C ASP A 618 -9.52 28.84 21.45
N VAL A 619 -9.19 28.30 20.26
CA VAL A 619 -7.92 27.63 20.00
C VAL A 619 -7.40 28.07 18.64
N GLU A 620 -6.35 28.91 18.69
CA GLU A 620 -5.54 29.39 17.57
C GLU A 620 -5.05 28.26 16.66
N TRP A 621 -5.41 28.34 15.38
CA TRP A 621 -4.82 27.53 14.31
C TRP A 621 -3.74 28.34 13.60
N ASN A 622 -2.48 27.96 13.79
CA ASN A 622 -1.36 28.50 13.02
C ASN A 622 -1.38 27.94 11.59
N GLU A 623 -1.68 28.80 10.62
CA GLU A 623 -1.52 28.57 9.19
C GLU A 623 -0.09 28.91 8.74
N ASP A 624 0.74 27.89 8.54
CA ASP A 624 1.96 28.04 7.71
C ASP A 624 1.56 28.01 6.24
N SER A 625 1.22 29.18 5.72
CA SER A 625 1.09 29.46 4.29
C SER A 625 2.48 29.72 3.70
N GLU A 626 2.92 28.86 2.77
CA GLU A 626 4.12 29.16 1.97
C GLU A 626 3.80 30.30 1.00
N GLY A 627 4.41 31.46 1.27
CA GLY A 627 4.29 32.68 0.48
C GLY A 627 4.61 32.50 -1.00
N PHE A 628 3.69 33.01 -1.82
CA PHE A 628 3.93 33.35 -3.21
C PHE A 628 4.71 34.67 -3.24
N ASP A 629 5.96 34.65 -3.73
CA ASP A 629 6.68 35.87 -4.11
C ASP A 629 6.01 36.48 -5.34
N THR A 630 5.27 37.56 -5.12
CA THR A 630 4.94 38.56 -6.14
C THR A 630 6.00 39.65 -6.09
N ASP A 631 6.95 39.64 -7.02
CA ASP A 631 7.63 40.86 -7.42
C ASP A 631 7.26 41.18 -8.86
N ILE A 632 6.51 42.27 -8.97
CA ILE A 632 6.17 42.99 -10.20
C ILE A 632 7.34 43.93 -10.47
N SER A 633 8.09 43.66 -11.54
CA SER A 633 8.71 44.68 -12.38
C SER A 633 9.01 44.10 -13.76
#